data_AF-A0A2V9Y5D4-F1
#
_entry.id   AF-A0A2V9Y5D4-F1
#
_cell.length_a   1.000
_cell.length_b   1.000
_cell.length_c   1.000
_cell.angle_alpha   90.00
_cell.angle_beta   90.00
_cell.angle_gamma   90.00
#
_symmetry.space_group_name_H-M   'P 1'
#
loop_
_entity.id
_entity.type
_entity.pdbx_description
1 polymer ?
#
loop_
_entity_poly.entity_id
_entity_poly.type
_entity_poly.pdbx_seq_one_letter_code
_entity_poly.pdbx_strand_id
1 'polypeptide(L)'
;MKDNAKIMEYATRGGEAYNSIAKQPKPEGISDEEFARQLDEQKTVTKSSYEFLETAAFNAIADEKDAKKRMSYIEHFTTAFPDPRFQEQVAQYAMYTVGPGQLNDSARLLAYGEKTVANNPNSVPALLLLANAYVDESKPGSISKAVSYSQKVIALAKANSPEADRSSKLSSGVAHSTLGYAYMKQDKTAAAITELKLASGLLKGQDEVAYATALYRLGYAYAKLNHVDEARNVLNEAVQIPGPVQQPSRDLLAKVNSARARGK
;
A
#
# COMPACT_ATOMS: atom_id res chain seq x y z
N MET A 1 -11.06 -12.10 29.71
CA MET A 1 -10.09 -11.92 28.61
C MET A 1 -10.70 -12.50 27.35
N LYS A 2 -10.79 -11.71 26.27
CA LYS A 2 -11.19 -12.20 24.95
C LYS A 2 -10.03 -13.04 24.39
N ASP A 3 -10.25 -14.33 24.16
CA ASP A 3 -9.22 -15.23 23.61
C ASP A 3 -9.30 -15.22 22.08
N ASN A 4 -8.58 -14.27 21.47
CA ASN A 4 -8.58 -14.11 20.02
C ASN A 4 -8.05 -15.35 19.28
N ALA A 5 -7.21 -16.17 19.92
CA ALA A 5 -6.69 -17.39 19.29
C ALA A 5 -7.79 -18.43 19.16
N LYS A 6 -8.57 -18.66 20.22
CA LYS A 6 -9.74 -19.54 20.16
C LYS A 6 -10.79 -19.04 19.19
N ILE A 7 -11.05 -17.73 19.16
CA ILE A 7 -11.98 -17.14 18.18
C ILE A 7 -11.54 -17.47 16.75
N MET A 8 -10.24 -17.30 16.46
CA MET A 8 -9.70 -17.61 15.14
C MET A 8 -9.82 -19.09 14.80
N GLU A 9 -9.52 -19.99 15.75
CA GLU A 9 -9.65 -21.43 15.56
C GLU A 9 -11.10 -21.82 15.21
N TYR A 10 -12.08 -21.38 16.01
CA TYR A 10 -13.49 -21.69 15.76
C TYR A 10 -13.99 -21.11 14.43
N ALA A 11 -13.59 -19.88 14.11
CA ALA A 11 -13.98 -19.26 12.87
C ALA A 11 -13.38 -19.97 11.65
N THR A 12 -12.11 -20.39 11.74
CA THR A 12 -11.43 -21.15 10.68
C THR A 12 -12.16 -22.47 10.43
N ARG A 13 -12.41 -23.24 11.50
CA ARG A 13 -13.10 -24.53 11.40
C ARG A 13 -14.52 -24.39 10.86
N GLY A 14 -15.26 -23.37 11.29
CA GLY A 14 -16.61 -23.13 10.81
C GLY A 14 -16.66 -22.65 9.35
N GLY A 15 -15.71 -21.81 8.93
CA GLY A 15 -15.56 -21.42 7.53
C GLY A 15 -15.23 -22.60 6.63
N GLU A 16 -14.30 -23.46 7.04
CA GLU A 16 -13.97 -24.71 6.34
C GLU A 16 -15.16 -25.66 6.26
N ALA A 17 -15.92 -25.81 7.36
CA ALA A 17 -17.13 -26.64 7.39
C ALA A 17 -18.22 -26.11 6.44
N TYR A 18 -18.43 -24.80 6.39
CA TYR A 18 -19.37 -24.19 5.44
C TYR A 18 -18.96 -24.45 3.98
N ASN A 19 -17.66 -24.26 3.69
CA ASN A 19 -17.14 -24.43 2.33
C ASN A 19 -17.05 -25.90 1.89
N SER A 20 -17.02 -26.85 2.83
CA SER A 20 -17.03 -28.28 2.51
C SER A 20 -18.42 -28.81 2.14
N ILE A 21 -19.51 -28.08 2.42
CA ILE A 21 -20.88 -28.45 2.01
C ILE A 21 -20.92 -28.72 0.50
N ALA A 22 -20.37 -27.81 -0.30
CA ALA A 22 -20.34 -27.97 -1.77
C ALA A 22 -19.46 -29.12 -2.28
N LYS A 23 -18.68 -29.77 -1.39
CA LYS A 23 -17.76 -30.86 -1.72
C LYS A 23 -18.26 -32.21 -1.21
N GLN A 24 -19.46 -32.26 -0.60
CA GLN A 24 -20.02 -33.52 -0.14
C GLN A 24 -20.28 -34.45 -1.34
N PRO A 25 -20.03 -35.77 -1.19
CA PRO A 25 -20.35 -36.72 -2.25
C PRO A 25 -21.87 -36.87 -2.37
N LYS A 26 -22.37 -36.99 -3.61
CA LYS A 26 -23.79 -37.29 -3.85
C LYS A 26 -24.13 -38.68 -3.28
N PRO A 27 -25.13 -38.81 -2.41
CA PRO A 27 -25.59 -40.11 -1.92
C PRO A 27 -26.19 -40.98 -3.03
N GLU A 28 -26.09 -42.30 -2.89
CA GLU A 28 -26.74 -43.25 -3.81
C GLU A 28 -28.27 -43.09 -3.74
N GLY A 29 -28.94 -43.15 -4.90
CA GLY A 29 -30.40 -43.07 -5.00
C GLY A 29 -30.99 -41.66 -5.03
N ILE A 30 -30.18 -40.60 -4.95
CA ILE A 30 -30.62 -39.20 -5.06
C ILE A 30 -30.34 -38.65 -6.48
N SER A 31 -31.31 -37.93 -7.06
CA SER A 31 -31.13 -37.25 -8.35
C SER A 31 -30.18 -36.05 -8.22
N ASP A 32 -29.59 -35.60 -9.32
CA ASP A 32 -28.67 -34.45 -9.30
C ASP A 32 -29.38 -33.17 -8.84
N GLU A 33 -30.64 -32.98 -9.23
CA GLU A 33 -31.45 -31.82 -8.86
C GLU A 33 -31.80 -31.82 -7.37
N GLU A 34 -32.20 -32.98 -6.82
CA GLU A 34 -32.49 -33.12 -5.40
C GLU A 34 -31.23 -32.90 -4.55
N PHE A 35 -30.09 -33.44 -5.00
CA PHE A 35 -28.82 -33.23 -4.31
C PHE A 35 -28.39 -31.75 -4.34
N ALA A 36 -28.53 -31.08 -5.49
CA ALA A 36 -28.24 -29.65 -5.59
C ALA A 36 -29.11 -28.81 -4.65
N ARG A 37 -30.41 -29.12 -4.53
CA ARG A 37 -31.32 -28.46 -3.59
C ARG A 37 -30.90 -28.67 -2.14
N GLN A 38 -30.53 -29.90 -1.76
CA GLN A 38 -30.06 -30.20 -0.40
C GLN A 38 -28.80 -29.41 -0.03
N LEU A 39 -27.84 -29.31 -0.97
CA LEU A 39 -26.63 -28.50 -0.75
C LEU A 39 -26.95 -27.01 -0.59
N ASP A 40 -27.88 -26.48 -1.40
CA ASP A 40 -28.29 -25.08 -1.33
C ASP A 40 -29.06 -24.75 -0.04
N GLU A 41 -29.97 -25.63 0.38
CA GLU A 41 -30.67 -25.53 1.66
C GLU A 41 -29.70 -25.56 2.84
N GLN A 42 -28.73 -26.50 2.83
CA GLN A 42 -27.74 -26.59 3.90
C GLN A 42 -26.87 -25.33 3.96
N LYS A 43 -26.45 -24.79 2.81
CA LYS A 43 -25.72 -23.52 2.73
C LYS A 43 -26.56 -22.34 3.21
N THR A 44 -27.85 -22.32 2.88
CA THR A 44 -28.76 -21.25 3.29
C THR A 44 -28.94 -21.24 4.81
N VAL A 45 -29.17 -22.41 5.41
CA VAL A 45 -29.37 -22.54 6.87
C VAL A 45 -28.10 -22.19 7.66
N THR A 46 -26.92 -22.50 7.12
CA THR A 46 -25.64 -22.27 7.81
C THR A 46 -25.01 -20.91 7.52
N LYS A 47 -25.55 -20.13 6.57
CA LYS A 47 -24.98 -18.86 6.09
C LYS A 47 -24.81 -17.83 7.21
N SER A 48 -25.80 -17.68 8.08
CA SER A 48 -25.74 -16.71 9.18
C SER A 48 -24.62 -17.03 10.18
N SER A 49 -24.38 -18.30 10.46
CA SER A 49 -23.26 -18.74 11.29
C SER A 49 -21.91 -18.50 10.62
N TYR A 50 -21.80 -18.77 9.31
CA TYR A 50 -20.62 -18.46 8.52
C TYR A 50 -20.27 -16.96 8.58
N GLU A 51 -21.25 -16.10 8.34
CA GLU A 51 -21.09 -14.65 8.39
C GLU A 51 -20.75 -14.13 9.79
N PHE A 52 -21.30 -14.74 10.84
CA PHE A 52 -20.95 -14.40 12.22
C PHE A 52 -19.48 -14.73 12.52
N LEU A 53 -19.03 -15.92 12.13
CA LEU A 53 -17.65 -16.38 12.34
C LEU A 53 -16.66 -15.54 11.54
N GLU A 54 -17.00 -15.17 10.31
CA GLU A 54 -16.20 -14.26 9.50
C GLU A 54 -15.99 -12.93 10.22
N THR A 55 -17.06 -12.30 10.72
CA THR A 55 -16.97 -11.04 11.48
C THR A 55 -16.13 -11.21 12.75
N ALA A 56 -16.29 -12.33 13.46
CA ALA A 56 -15.52 -12.62 14.67
C ALA A 56 -14.01 -12.75 14.37
N ALA A 57 -13.66 -13.44 13.28
CA ALA A 57 -12.27 -13.58 12.84
C ALA A 57 -11.67 -12.25 12.39
N PHE A 58 -12.42 -11.45 11.62
CA PHE A 58 -12.00 -10.10 11.25
C PHE A 58 -11.69 -9.24 12.49
N ASN A 59 -12.58 -9.26 13.49
CA ASN A 59 -12.36 -8.53 14.74
C ASN A 59 -11.12 -9.05 15.51
N ALA A 60 -10.86 -10.35 15.47
CA ALA A 60 -9.65 -10.91 16.08
C ALA A 60 -8.36 -10.44 15.37
N ILE A 61 -8.38 -10.25 14.05
CA ILE A 61 -7.27 -9.64 13.28
C ILE A 61 -7.07 -8.19 13.72
N ALA A 62 -8.15 -7.40 13.76
CA ALA A 62 -8.09 -5.98 14.10
C ALA A 62 -7.58 -5.72 15.54
N ASP A 63 -7.97 -6.58 16.48
CA ASP A 63 -7.59 -6.47 17.89
C ASP A 63 -6.14 -6.93 18.17
N GLU A 64 -5.57 -7.79 17.33
CA GLU A 64 -4.25 -8.38 17.55
C GLU A 64 -3.14 -7.33 17.41
N LYS A 65 -2.24 -7.30 18.40
CA LYS A 65 -1.15 -6.31 18.48
C LYS A 65 0.19 -6.89 18.03
N ASP A 66 0.39 -8.19 18.19
CA ASP A 66 1.58 -8.86 17.68
C ASP A 66 1.49 -9.03 16.16
N ALA A 67 2.49 -8.51 15.44
CA ALA A 67 2.48 -8.51 13.98
C ALA A 67 2.55 -9.93 13.39
N LYS A 68 3.33 -10.84 13.98
CA LYS A 68 3.45 -12.22 13.48
C LYS A 68 2.15 -12.97 13.67
N LYS A 69 1.53 -12.80 14.83
CA LYS A 69 0.24 -13.42 15.18
C LYS A 69 -0.90 -12.85 14.35
N ARG A 70 -0.94 -11.54 14.11
CA ARG A 70 -1.91 -10.92 13.20
C ARG A 70 -1.77 -11.50 11.80
N MET A 71 -0.54 -11.68 11.32
CA MET A 71 -0.30 -12.26 10.00
C MET A 71 -0.79 -13.71 9.91
N SER A 72 -0.51 -14.53 10.93
CA SER A 72 -1.07 -15.90 11.01
C SER A 72 -2.61 -15.89 10.99
N TYR A 73 -3.26 -14.97 11.70
CA TYR A 73 -4.72 -14.84 11.67
C TYR A 73 -5.25 -14.45 10.30
N ILE A 74 -4.56 -13.56 9.59
CA ILE A 74 -4.92 -13.17 8.21
C ILE A 74 -4.80 -14.37 7.26
N GLU A 75 -3.75 -15.19 7.39
CA GLU A 75 -3.57 -16.41 6.59
C GLU A 75 -4.68 -17.43 6.85
N HIS A 76 -5.05 -17.65 8.11
CA HIS A 76 -6.19 -18.51 8.48
C HIS A 76 -7.51 -17.96 7.94
N PHE A 77 -7.76 -16.66 8.10
CA PHE A 77 -8.97 -16.00 7.59
C PHE A 77 -9.09 -16.15 6.08
N THR A 78 -8.04 -15.79 5.33
CA THR A 78 -8.08 -15.84 3.86
C THR A 78 -8.20 -17.25 3.30
N THR A 79 -7.83 -18.28 4.07
CA THR A 79 -8.02 -19.69 3.73
C THR A 79 -9.45 -20.15 4.04
N ALA A 80 -9.98 -19.80 5.20
CA ALA A 80 -11.31 -20.21 5.64
C ALA A 80 -12.45 -19.46 4.95
N PHE A 81 -12.21 -18.23 4.49
CA PHE A 81 -13.19 -17.34 3.86
C PHE A 81 -12.67 -16.90 2.48
N PRO A 82 -12.93 -17.68 1.41
CA PRO A 82 -12.35 -17.45 0.09
C PRO A 82 -12.93 -16.23 -0.65
N ASP A 83 -14.17 -15.85 -0.33
CA ASP A 83 -14.84 -14.64 -0.83
C ASP A 83 -15.41 -13.82 0.35
N PRO A 84 -14.54 -13.17 1.13
CA PRO A 84 -14.96 -12.51 2.36
C PRO A 84 -15.49 -11.10 2.11
N ARG A 85 -16.52 -10.70 2.87
CA ARG A 85 -17.05 -9.33 2.91
C ARG A 85 -16.01 -8.31 3.34
N PHE A 86 -15.01 -8.74 4.13
CA PHE A 86 -13.93 -7.88 4.64
C PHE A 86 -12.63 -7.98 3.82
N GLN A 87 -12.69 -8.43 2.56
CA GLN A 87 -11.50 -8.68 1.74
C GLN A 87 -10.54 -7.49 1.69
N GLU A 88 -11.05 -6.29 1.42
CA GLU A 88 -10.21 -5.09 1.29
C GLU A 88 -9.58 -4.70 2.63
N GLN A 89 -10.34 -4.77 3.73
CA GLN A 89 -9.86 -4.42 5.06
C GLN A 89 -8.80 -5.43 5.54
N VAL A 90 -9.01 -6.73 5.29
CA VAL A 90 -8.02 -7.76 5.61
C VAL A 90 -6.75 -7.59 4.78
N ALA A 91 -6.88 -7.25 3.49
CA ALA A 91 -5.72 -6.93 2.65
C ALA A 91 -4.96 -5.70 3.16
N GLN A 92 -5.66 -4.66 3.63
CA GLN A 92 -5.03 -3.49 4.27
C GLN A 92 -4.28 -3.86 5.55
N TYR A 93 -4.86 -4.68 6.43
CA TYR A 93 -4.16 -5.19 7.61
C TYR A 93 -2.94 -6.04 7.24
N ALA A 94 -3.03 -6.85 6.19
CA ALA A 94 -1.90 -7.64 5.69
C ALA A 94 -0.75 -6.72 5.27
N MET A 95 -1.05 -5.75 4.38
CA MET A 95 -0.08 -4.76 3.89
C MET A 95 0.55 -3.94 5.01
N TYR A 96 -0.23 -3.50 5.99
CA TYR A 96 0.30 -2.81 7.18
C TYR A 96 1.24 -3.72 8.00
N THR A 97 0.83 -4.98 8.22
CA THR A 97 1.55 -5.93 9.07
C THR A 97 2.89 -6.36 8.47
N VAL A 98 2.94 -6.55 7.15
CA VAL A 98 4.19 -6.91 6.45
C VAL A 98 5.03 -5.69 6.08
N GLY A 99 4.48 -4.48 6.21
CA GLY A 99 5.15 -3.23 5.88
C GLY A 99 6.31 -2.84 6.81
N PRO A 100 7.01 -1.74 6.48
CA PRO A 100 8.11 -1.22 7.30
C PRO A 100 7.69 -0.91 8.73
N GLY A 101 8.57 -1.22 9.70
CA GLY A 101 8.31 -1.00 11.12
C GLY A 101 7.43 -2.05 11.81
N GLN A 102 6.92 -3.03 11.07
CA GLN A 102 6.25 -4.22 11.62
C GLN A 102 7.10 -5.46 11.31
N LEU A 103 6.69 -6.31 10.34
CA LEU A 103 7.52 -7.44 9.92
C LEU A 103 8.59 -7.05 8.89
N ASN A 104 8.43 -5.90 8.21
CA ASN A 104 9.34 -5.41 7.17
C ASN A 104 9.64 -6.46 6.08
N ASP A 105 8.64 -7.28 5.75
CA ASP A 105 8.72 -8.36 4.76
C ASP A 105 8.28 -7.83 3.38
N SER A 106 9.26 -7.28 2.66
CA SER A 106 9.01 -6.65 1.36
C SER A 106 8.48 -7.61 0.31
N ALA A 107 8.87 -8.89 0.36
CA ALA A 107 8.40 -9.89 -0.59
C ALA A 107 6.90 -10.16 -0.41
N ARG A 108 6.45 -10.34 0.84
CA ARG A 108 5.02 -10.48 1.14
C ARG A 108 4.24 -9.20 0.90
N LEU A 109 4.83 -8.03 1.16
CA LEU A 109 4.20 -6.74 0.84
C LEU A 109 3.85 -6.62 -0.64
N LEU A 110 4.80 -6.93 -1.52
CA LEU A 110 4.59 -6.93 -2.96
C LEU A 110 3.54 -7.96 -3.38
N ALA A 111 3.60 -9.18 -2.84
CA ALA A 111 2.63 -10.23 -3.16
C ALA A 111 1.18 -9.83 -2.78
N TYR A 112 0.97 -9.29 -1.58
CA TYR A 112 -0.35 -8.82 -1.15
C TYR A 112 -0.84 -7.62 -1.95
N GLY A 113 0.04 -6.65 -2.22
CA GLY A 113 -0.30 -5.50 -3.04
C GLY A 113 -0.71 -5.93 -4.45
N GLU A 114 0.05 -6.80 -5.11
CA GLU A 114 -0.24 -7.27 -6.48
C GLU A 114 -1.54 -8.07 -6.54
N LYS A 115 -1.81 -8.94 -5.55
CA LYS A 115 -3.10 -9.64 -5.45
C LYS A 115 -4.26 -8.66 -5.29
N THR A 116 -4.07 -7.59 -4.50
CA THR A 116 -5.09 -6.56 -4.31
C THR A 116 -5.37 -5.80 -5.61
N VAL A 117 -4.34 -5.44 -6.36
CA VAL A 117 -4.49 -4.77 -7.67
C VAL A 117 -5.10 -5.70 -8.72
N ALA A 118 -4.81 -7.00 -8.69
CA ALA A 118 -5.44 -7.97 -9.59
C ALA A 118 -6.97 -8.04 -9.37
N ASN A 119 -7.42 -7.97 -8.11
CA ASN A 119 -8.85 -8.03 -7.76
C ASN A 119 -9.54 -6.67 -7.89
N ASN A 120 -8.88 -5.59 -7.49
CA ASN A 120 -9.35 -4.21 -7.62
C ASN A 120 -8.26 -3.36 -8.30
N PRO A 121 -8.26 -3.28 -9.64
CA PRO A 121 -7.26 -2.55 -10.39
C PRO A 121 -7.16 -1.06 -10.06
N ASN A 122 -8.20 -0.48 -9.45
CA ASN A 122 -8.27 0.95 -9.14
C ASN A 122 -8.11 1.24 -7.63
N SER A 123 -7.64 0.26 -6.85
CA SER A 123 -7.32 0.46 -5.43
C SER A 123 -6.13 1.43 -5.27
N VAL A 124 -6.44 2.71 -5.07
CA VAL A 124 -5.43 3.77 -4.87
C VAL A 124 -4.43 3.43 -3.76
N PRO A 125 -4.84 2.94 -2.57
CA PRO A 125 -3.89 2.57 -1.52
C PRO A 125 -2.91 1.47 -1.94
N ALA A 126 -3.39 0.42 -2.63
CA ALA A 126 -2.54 -0.68 -3.07
C ALA A 126 -1.58 -0.25 -4.19
N LEU A 127 -2.07 0.52 -5.16
CA LEU A 127 -1.23 1.08 -6.22
C LEU A 127 -0.13 1.98 -5.65
N LEU A 128 -0.46 2.86 -4.70
CA LEU A 128 0.50 3.77 -4.08
C LEU A 128 1.56 3.01 -3.27
N LEU A 129 1.14 2.01 -2.50
CA LEU A 129 2.04 1.13 -1.76
C LEU A 129 3.01 0.40 -2.70
N LEU A 130 2.49 -0.23 -3.75
CA LEU A 130 3.31 -0.93 -4.74
C LEU A 130 4.26 0.02 -5.46
N ALA A 131 3.83 1.22 -5.82
CA ALA A 131 4.70 2.21 -6.45
C ALA A 131 5.90 2.54 -5.56
N ASN A 132 5.66 2.76 -4.26
CA ASN A 132 6.71 3.03 -3.27
C ASN A 132 7.62 1.82 -3.01
N ALA A 133 7.09 0.60 -3.03
CA ALA A 133 7.91 -0.59 -2.85
C ALA A 133 8.78 -0.87 -4.10
N TYR A 134 8.19 -0.77 -5.29
CA TYR A 134 8.87 -1.07 -6.54
C TYR A 134 9.92 -0.04 -6.94
N VAL A 135 9.80 1.22 -6.50
CA VAL A 135 10.81 2.22 -6.83
C VAL A 135 12.17 1.89 -6.20
N ASP A 136 12.19 1.16 -5.07
CA ASP A 136 13.41 0.74 -4.37
C ASP A 136 13.80 -0.74 -4.59
N GLU A 137 12.94 -1.51 -5.24
CA GLU A 137 13.25 -2.89 -5.61
C GLU A 137 14.29 -2.96 -6.74
N SER A 138 15.27 -3.85 -6.56
CA SER A 138 16.42 -4.03 -7.46
C SER A 138 16.11 -4.87 -8.69
N LYS A 139 15.00 -5.61 -8.69
CA LYS A 139 14.61 -6.52 -9.77
C LYS A 139 14.38 -5.76 -11.08
N PRO A 140 14.79 -6.32 -12.24
CA PRO A 140 14.49 -5.74 -13.54
C PRO A 140 12.98 -5.47 -13.73
N GLY A 141 12.65 -4.32 -14.30
CA GLY A 141 11.26 -3.91 -14.53
C GLY A 141 10.54 -3.29 -13.33
N SER A 142 11.11 -3.31 -12.12
CA SER A 142 10.49 -2.72 -10.93
C SER A 142 10.24 -1.22 -11.08
N ILE A 143 11.23 -0.48 -11.58
CA ILE A 143 11.06 0.96 -11.83
C ILE A 143 9.92 1.25 -12.82
N SER A 144 9.75 0.42 -13.85
CA SER A 144 8.65 0.56 -14.81
C SER A 144 7.28 0.31 -14.17
N LYS A 145 7.17 -0.65 -13.24
CA LYS A 145 5.97 -0.85 -12.43
C LYS A 145 5.69 0.34 -11.52
N ALA A 146 6.72 0.87 -10.85
CA ALA A 146 6.59 2.06 -10.01
C ALA A 146 6.05 3.26 -10.78
N VAL A 147 6.59 3.52 -11.98
CA VAL A 147 6.09 4.56 -12.90
C VAL A 147 4.61 4.32 -13.23
N SER A 148 4.26 3.11 -13.66
CA SER A 148 2.90 2.78 -14.11
C SER A 148 1.87 2.93 -12.98
N TYR A 149 2.20 2.46 -11.77
CA TYR A 149 1.31 2.57 -10.62
C TYR A 149 1.21 4.00 -10.09
N SER A 150 2.30 4.77 -10.03
CA SER A 150 2.23 6.19 -9.69
C SER A 150 1.35 6.97 -10.66
N GLN A 151 1.50 6.77 -11.98
CA GLN A 151 0.68 7.42 -12.99
C GLN A 151 -0.81 7.07 -12.82
N LYS A 152 -1.11 5.81 -12.51
CA LYS A 152 -2.48 5.38 -12.26
C LYS A 152 -3.08 6.04 -11.01
N VAL A 153 -2.32 6.16 -9.93
CA VAL A 153 -2.76 6.90 -8.72
C VAL A 153 -3.03 8.36 -9.05
N ILE A 154 -2.14 9.04 -9.78
CA ILE A 154 -2.31 10.45 -10.16
C ILE A 154 -3.62 10.64 -10.94
N ALA A 155 -3.91 9.75 -11.89
CA ALA A 155 -5.14 9.79 -12.68
C ALA A 155 -6.41 9.54 -11.83
N LEU A 156 -6.35 8.59 -10.89
CA LEU A 156 -7.49 8.23 -10.03
C LEU A 156 -7.76 9.26 -8.92
N ALA A 157 -6.71 9.85 -8.36
CA ALA A 157 -6.81 10.77 -7.22
C ALA A 157 -7.44 12.11 -7.59
N LYS A 158 -7.42 12.53 -8.86
CA LYS A 158 -8.05 13.78 -9.34
C LYS A 158 -7.73 15.01 -8.46
N ALA A 159 -6.50 15.12 -7.97
CA ALA A 159 -6.12 16.11 -6.96
C ALA A 159 -6.23 17.59 -7.39
N ASN A 160 -6.38 17.85 -8.70
CA ASN A 160 -6.59 19.19 -9.26
C ASN A 160 -8.07 19.55 -9.42
N SER A 161 -9.00 18.65 -9.05
CA SER A 161 -10.43 18.95 -9.04
C SER A 161 -10.76 19.95 -7.93
N PRO A 162 -11.70 20.88 -8.13
CA PRO A 162 -12.18 21.77 -7.07
C PRO A 162 -12.67 21.03 -5.81
N GLU A 163 -13.14 19.80 -5.98
CA GLU A 163 -13.68 18.92 -4.94
C GLU A 163 -12.61 18.02 -4.29
N ALA A 164 -11.33 18.18 -4.65
CA ALA A 164 -10.26 17.32 -4.16
C ALA A 164 -10.07 17.45 -2.64
N ASP A 165 -10.35 16.36 -1.94
CA ASP A 165 -10.15 16.26 -0.49
C ASP A 165 -8.67 16.07 -0.12
N ARG A 166 -8.39 16.06 1.19
CA ARG A 166 -7.04 15.85 1.72
C ARG A 166 -6.42 14.53 1.26
N SER A 167 -7.22 13.45 1.22
CA SER A 167 -6.77 12.11 0.83
C SER A 167 -6.30 12.08 -0.63
N SER A 168 -7.05 12.75 -1.50
CA SER A 168 -6.78 12.90 -2.92
C SER A 168 -5.47 13.65 -3.16
N LYS A 169 -5.29 14.80 -2.48
CA LYS A 169 -4.06 15.59 -2.57
C LYS A 169 -2.85 14.84 -2.04
N LEU A 170 -2.98 14.18 -0.90
CA LEU A 170 -1.92 13.37 -0.31
C LEU A 170 -1.50 12.22 -1.23
N SER A 171 -2.47 11.44 -1.72
CA SER A 171 -2.20 10.28 -2.59
C SER A 171 -1.52 10.71 -3.89
N SER A 172 -2.02 11.77 -4.53
CA SER A 172 -1.41 12.31 -5.75
C SER A 172 -0.02 12.88 -5.49
N GLY A 173 0.16 13.64 -4.40
CA GLY A 173 1.45 14.22 -4.02
C GLY A 173 2.53 13.16 -3.78
N VAL A 174 2.20 12.09 -3.04
CA VAL A 174 3.13 10.97 -2.83
C VAL A 174 3.40 10.25 -4.16
N ALA A 175 2.39 10.03 -5.00
CA ALA A 175 2.55 9.39 -6.31
C ALA A 175 3.48 10.19 -7.24
N HIS A 176 3.33 11.51 -7.31
CA HIS A 176 4.23 12.42 -8.02
C HIS A 176 5.65 12.37 -7.45
N SER A 177 5.80 12.35 -6.12
CA SER A 177 7.12 12.24 -5.48
C SER A 177 7.84 10.95 -5.87
N THR A 178 7.12 9.85 -5.91
CA THR A 178 7.65 8.52 -6.29
C THR A 178 7.90 8.41 -7.78
N LEU A 179 7.05 9.00 -8.62
CA LEU A 179 7.28 9.09 -10.06
C LEU A 179 8.54 9.89 -10.38
N GLY A 180 8.72 11.03 -9.72
CA GLY A 180 9.93 11.83 -9.85
C GLY A 180 11.18 11.06 -9.45
N TYR A 181 11.13 10.32 -8.34
CA TYR A 181 12.25 9.47 -7.93
C TYR A 181 12.52 8.32 -8.92
N ALA A 182 11.48 7.70 -9.46
CA ALA A 182 11.62 6.68 -10.50
C ALA A 182 12.29 7.26 -11.76
N TYR A 183 11.91 8.47 -12.19
CA TYR A 183 12.55 9.16 -13.30
C TYR A 183 14.02 9.50 -13.02
N MET A 184 14.38 9.88 -11.79
CA MET A 184 15.79 10.07 -11.42
C MET A 184 16.60 8.77 -11.55
N LYS A 185 16.03 7.62 -11.15
CA LYS A 185 16.66 6.29 -11.33
C LYS A 185 16.77 5.87 -12.80
N GLN A 186 15.99 6.48 -13.69
CA GLN A 186 16.08 6.31 -15.15
C GLN A 186 16.92 7.40 -15.82
N ASP A 187 17.66 8.21 -15.06
CA ASP A 187 18.41 9.39 -15.51
C ASP A 187 17.59 10.49 -16.20
N LYS A 188 16.25 10.40 -16.18
CA LYS A 188 15.30 11.41 -16.68
C LYS A 188 15.14 12.56 -15.68
N THR A 189 16.24 13.17 -15.28
CA THR A 189 16.30 14.13 -14.16
C THR A 189 15.46 15.39 -14.43
N ALA A 190 15.41 15.87 -15.68
CA ALA A 190 14.57 17.01 -16.04
C ALA A 190 13.06 16.71 -15.86
N ALA A 191 12.61 15.52 -16.28
CA ALA A 191 11.24 15.08 -16.07
C ALA A 191 10.93 14.91 -14.57
N ALA A 192 11.90 14.39 -13.80
CA ALA A 192 11.76 14.27 -12.34
C ALA A 192 11.49 15.61 -11.65
N ILE A 193 12.15 16.69 -12.06
CA ILE A 193 11.94 18.03 -11.49
C ILE A 193 10.47 18.46 -11.64
N THR A 194 9.86 18.22 -12.81
CA THR A 194 8.44 18.55 -13.04
C THR A 194 7.53 17.83 -12.05
N GLU A 195 7.73 16.52 -11.90
CA GLU A 195 6.92 15.70 -10.98
C GLU A 195 7.15 16.09 -9.51
N LEU A 196 8.40 16.34 -9.11
CA LEU A 196 8.74 16.68 -7.74
C LEU A 196 8.25 18.08 -7.34
N LYS A 197 8.15 19.02 -8.29
CA LYS A 197 7.45 20.29 -8.08
C LYS A 197 5.98 20.07 -7.77
N LEU A 198 5.27 19.29 -8.60
CA LEU A 198 3.86 18.97 -8.37
C LEU A 198 3.66 18.29 -7.01
N ALA A 199 4.53 17.34 -6.66
CA ALA A 199 4.53 16.67 -5.36
C ALA A 199 4.65 17.67 -4.21
N SER A 200 5.64 18.56 -4.25
CA SER A 200 5.88 19.56 -3.20
C SER A 200 4.66 20.48 -3.00
N GLY A 201 4.03 20.94 -4.09
CA GLY A 201 2.83 21.77 -4.03
C GLY A 201 1.63 21.07 -3.40
N LEU A 202 1.43 19.78 -3.70
CA LEU A 202 0.32 18.98 -3.17
C LEU A 202 0.51 18.56 -1.71
N LEU A 203 1.76 18.33 -1.29
CA LEU A 203 2.09 17.78 0.04
C LEU A 203 2.25 18.86 1.11
N LYS A 204 2.53 20.11 0.73
CA LYS A 204 2.72 21.21 1.67
C LYS A 204 1.49 21.41 2.56
N GLY A 205 1.70 21.37 3.88
CA GLY A 205 0.63 21.47 4.88
C GLY A 205 -0.31 20.26 4.95
N GLN A 206 -0.06 19.20 4.17
CA GLN A 206 -0.82 17.95 4.23
C GLN A 206 -0.08 16.88 5.04
N ASP A 207 1.21 16.70 4.76
CA ASP A 207 2.10 15.75 5.43
C ASP A 207 3.55 16.28 5.36
N GLU A 208 4.08 16.71 6.51
CA GLU A 208 5.40 17.34 6.59
C GLU A 208 6.54 16.40 6.20
N VAL A 209 6.43 15.10 6.52
CA VAL A 209 7.49 14.12 6.22
C VAL A 209 7.54 13.82 4.73
N ALA A 210 6.38 13.62 4.10
CA ALA A 210 6.27 13.44 2.66
C ALA A 210 6.69 14.70 1.91
N TYR A 211 6.30 15.87 2.41
CA TYR A 211 6.71 17.17 1.87
C TYR A 211 8.23 17.35 1.90
N ALA A 212 8.87 17.14 3.06
CA ALA A 212 10.32 17.19 3.19
C ALA A 212 11.02 16.19 2.26
N THR A 213 10.45 14.99 2.09
CA THR A 213 10.98 13.97 1.17
C THR A 213 10.94 14.44 -0.28
N ALA A 214 9.84 15.08 -0.70
CA ALA A 214 9.71 15.66 -2.03
C ALA A 214 10.72 16.81 -2.24
N LEU A 215 10.89 17.70 -1.26
CA LEU A 215 11.87 18.79 -1.30
C LEU A 215 13.32 18.27 -1.39
N TYR A 216 13.67 17.26 -0.59
CA TYR A 216 14.99 16.63 -0.64
C TYR A 216 15.29 16.05 -2.03
N ARG A 217 14.35 15.27 -2.59
CA ARG A 217 14.47 14.69 -3.94
C ARG A 217 14.56 15.78 -5.01
N LEU A 218 13.76 16.85 -4.89
CA LEU A 218 13.80 18.00 -5.79
C LEU A 218 15.14 18.73 -5.74
N GLY A 219 15.67 18.95 -4.54
CA GLY A 219 16.98 19.54 -4.32
C GLY A 219 18.11 18.72 -4.94
N TYR A 220 18.05 17.39 -4.80
CA TYR A 220 18.99 16.49 -5.46
C TYR A 220 18.88 16.59 -6.98
N ALA A 221 17.66 16.58 -7.54
CA ALA A 221 17.44 16.65 -8.98
C ALA A 221 17.98 17.97 -9.57
N TYR A 222 17.74 19.10 -8.90
CA TYR A 222 18.33 20.38 -9.29
C TYR A 222 19.85 20.37 -9.22
N ALA A 223 20.41 19.86 -8.12
CA ALA A 223 21.86 19.78 -7.95
C ALA A 223 22.53 18.95 -9.06
N LYS A 224 21.91 17.82 -9.46
CA LYS A 224 22.39 16.95 -10.54
C LYS A 224 22.43 17.67 -11.90
N LEU A 225 21.57 18.65 -12.14
CA LEU A 225 21.58 19.48 -13.36
C LEU A 225 22.33 20.81 -13.20
N ASN A 226 23.07 21.02 -12.11
CA ASN A 226 23.75 22.27 -11.78
C ASN A 226 22.83 23.50 -11.61
N HIS A 227 21.56 23.28 -11.27
CA HIS A 227 20.62 24.35 -10.89
C HIS A 227 20.83 24.70 -9.41
N VAL A 228 21.98 25.33 -9.13
CA VAL A 228 22.53 25.47 -7.76
C VAL A 228 21.63 26.32 -6.87
N ASP A 229 21.08 27.42 -7.39
CA ASP A 229 20.26 28.33 -6.59
C ASP A 229 18.89 27.71 -6.25
N GLU A 230 18.26 27.02 -7.20
CA GLU A 230 17.02 26.30 -6.97
C GLU A 230 17.20 25.13 -5.99
N ALA A 231 18.31 24.37 -6.12
CA ALA A 231 18.66 23.31 -5.19
C ALA A 231 18.78 23.85 -3.75
N ARG A 232 19.47 24.99 -3.55
CA ARG A 232 19.60 25.62 -2.24
C ARG A 232 18.27 26.03 -1.67
N ASN A 233 17.41 26.65 -2.47
CA ASN A 233 16.12 27.17 -1.99
C ASN A 233 15.26 26.05 -1.40
N VAL A 234 15.09 24.93 -2.12
CA VAL A 234 14.26 23.82 -1.64
C VAL A 234 14.91 23.05 -0.48
N LEU A 235 16.24 22.92 -0.47
CA LEU A 235 16.95 22.25 0.62
C LEU A 235 16.95 23.07 1.92
N ASN A 236 17.02 24.41 1.82
CA ASN A 236 16.89 25.30 2.99
C ASN A 236 15.54 25.12 3.68
N GLU A 237 14.48 24.83 2.94
CA GLU A 237 13.18 24.50 3.51
C GLU A 237 13.17 23.09 4.10
N ALA A 238 13.68 22.09 3.36
CA ALA A 238 13.72 20.69 3.81
C ALA A 238 14.47 20.49 5.15
N VAL A 239 15.57 21.22 5.40
CA VAL A 239 16.35 21.07 6.64
C VAL A 239 15.63 21.58 7.90
N GLN A 240 14.60 22.40 7.74
CA GLN A 240 13.79 22.90 8.86
C GLN A 240 12.76 21.88 9.33
N ILE A 241 12.47 20.86 8.52
CA ILE A 241 11.45 19.85 8.82
C ILE A 241 12.13 18.66 9.51
N PRO A 242 11.77 18.34 10.77
CA PRO A 242 12.29 17.15 11.44
C PRO A 242 11.83 15.87 10.73
N GLY A 243 12.75 14.92 10.54
CA GLY A 243 12.41 13.63 9.94
C GLY A 243 13.60 12.92 9.29
N PRO A 244 13.34 11.77 8.63
CA PRO A 244 14.39 10.91 8.08
C PRO A 244 15.31 11.59 7.06
N VAL A 245 14.80 12.59 6.33
CA VAL A 245 15.54 13.31 5.29
C VAL A 245 16.19 14.61 5.76
N GLN A 246 16.06 14.98 7.04
CA GLN A 246 16.60 16.24 7.55
C GLN A 246 18.14 16.28 7.42
N GLN A 247 18.83 15.28 7.96
CA GLN A 247 20.29 15.21 7.89
C GLN A 247 20.78 15.03 6.44
N PRO A 248 20.20 14.11 5.63
CA PRO A 248 20.52 14.05 4.19
C PRO A 248 20.38 15.39 3.45
N SER A 249 19.36 16.18 3.79
CA SER A 249 19.15 17.51 3.20
C SER A 249 20.24 18.49 3.62
N ARG A 250 20.70 18.46 4.88
CA ARG A 250 21.81 19.30 5.38
C ARG A 250 23.11 18.95 4.65
N ASP A 251 23.39 17.67 4.52
CA ASP A 251 24.61 17.18 3.85
C ASP A 251 24.62 17.58 2.37
N LEU A 252 23.48 17.43 1.69
CA LEU A 252 23.35 17.84 0.29
C LEU A 252 23.45 19.36 0.13
N LEU A 253 22.82 20.13 1.01
CA LEU A 253 22.91 21.60 1.01
C LEU A 253 24.35 22.08 1.17
N ALA A 254 25.13 21.46 2.06
CA ALA A 254 26.55 21.79 2.24
C ALA A 254 27.36 21.55 0.95
N LYS A 255 27.09 20.45 0.23
CA LYS A 255 27.73 20.15 -1.06
C LYS A 255 27.36 21.18 -2.13
N VAL A 256 26.07 21.52 -2.25
CA VAL A 256 25.59 22.53 -3.20
C VAL A 256 26.21 23.90 -2.93
N ASN A 257 26.32 24.30 -1.66
CA ASN A 257 26.96 25.55 -1.26
C ASN A 257 28.45 25.58 -1.62
N SER A 258 29.15 24.47 -1.44
CA SER A 258 30.57 24.33 -1.78
C SER A 258 30.81 24.41 -3.29
N ALA A 259 29.93 23.80 -4.10
CA ALA A 259 30.01 23.88 -5.57
C ALA A 259 29.84 25.32 -6.08
N ARG A 260 28.91 26.09 -5.49
CA ARG A 260 28.69 27.51 -5.81
C ARG A 260 29.94 28.36 -5.56
N ALA A 261 30.63 28.11 -4.45
CA ALA A 261 31.82 28.87 -4.07
C ALA A 261 33.01 28.64 -5.00
N ARG A 262 33.04 27.52 -5.73
CA ARG A 262 34.10 27.19 -6.71
C ARG A 262 33.81 27.67 -8.13
N GLY A 263 32.55 28.00 -8.43
CA GLY A 263 32.13 28.52 -9.74
C GLY A 263 32.10 30.05 -9.82
N LYS A 264 32.52 30.73 -8.75
CA LYS A 264 32.81 32.17 -8.70
C LYS A 264 34.32 32.36 -8.75
#